data_AF-A0A957IVF9-F1
#
_entry.id   AF-A0A957IVF9-F1
#
_cell.length_a   1.000
_cell.length_b   1.000
_cell.length_c   1.000
_cell.angle_alpha   90.00
_cell.angle_beta   90.00
_cell.angle_gamma   90.00
#
_symmetry.space_group_name_H-M   'P 1'
#
loop_
_entity.id
_entity.type
_entity.pdbx_description
1 polymer ?
#
loop_
_entity_poly.entity_id
_entity_poly.type
_entity_poly.pdbx_seq_one_letter_code
_entity_poly.pdbx_strand_id
1 'polypeptide(L)'
;MKIALVHDWMNQIGGAEDVLESLVALYPQAPVYTSLYAPDRMPPHWQQWDIRPGFIDRLPFAHRQQQLYFPLYPFAFEQFDFQDYDVVISNKSGFCHGIITGPETLHICYCLTPTRYVWRYPQYAEREQLGRLTRTILPPFLTF
;
A
#
# COMPACT_ATOMS: atom_id res chain seq x y z
N MET A 1 -24.48 1.19 -1.71
CA MET A 1 -23.21 0.67 -2.24
C MET A 1 -22.09 1.17 -1.34
N LYS A 2 -21.46 0.27 -0.58
CA LYS A 2 -20.36 0.55 0.36
C LYS A 2 -19.04 0.24 -0.33
N ILE A 3 -18.18 1.25 -0.43
CA ILE A 3 -16.90 1.18 -1.15
C ILE A 3 -15.77 1.29 -0.13
N ALA A 4 -14.71 0.51 -0.32
CA ALA A 4 -13.42 0.72 0.34
C ALA A 4 -12.34 1.04 -0.70
N LEU A 5 -11.41 1.91 -0.33
CA LEU A 5 -10.20 2.19 -1.10
C LEU A 5 -9.02 1.50 -0.40
N VAL A 6 -8.08 0.97 -1.18
CA VAL A 6 -6.84 0.38 -0.65
C VAL A 6 -5.64 0.99 -1.35
N HIS A 7 -4.64 1.43 -0.61
CA HIS A 7 -3.41 2.04 -1.12
C HIS A 7 -2.19 1.40 -0.46
N ASP A 8 -1.10 1.22 -1.20
CA ASP A 8 0.07 0.47 -0.70
C ASP A 8 0.65 1.04 0.61
N TRP A 9 1.09 2.29 0.59
CA TRP A 9 1.67 3.00 1.74
C TRP A 9 1.63 4.50 1.50
N MET A 10 1.60 5.28 2.58
CA MET A 10 1.43 6.73 2.51
C MET A 10 2.51 7.44 3.34
N ASN A 11 3.74 7.50 2.83
CA ASN A 11 4.88 8.18 3.46
C ASN A 11 5.72 9.07 2.52
N GLN A 12 5.29 9.18 1.26
CA GLN A 12 5.87 10.00 0.22
C GLN A 12 4.78 10.31 -0.82
N ILE A 13 4.95 11.40 -1.58
CA ILE A 13 4.05 11.79 -2.66
C ILE A 13 4.66 11.42 -4.02
N GLY A 14 3.86 10.78 -4.85
CA GLY A 14 4.12 10.51 -6.25
C GLY A 14 2.83 10.23 -7.02
N GLY A 15 2.95 9.70 -8.23
CA GLY A 15 1.78 9.49 -9.10
C GLY A 15 0.74 8.50 -8.56
N ALA A 16 1.11 7.63 -7.61
CA ALA A 16 0.14 6.76 -6.96
C ALA A 16 -0.78 7.57 -6.03
N GLU A 17 -0.22 8.52 -5.30
CA GLU A 17 -0.92 9.39 -4.37
C GLU A 17 -1.84 10.38 -5.11
N ASP A 18 -1.45 10.86 -6.30
CA ASP A 18 -2.32 11.69 -7.16
C ASP A 18 -3.58 10.93 -7.61
N VAL A 19 -3.44 9.63 -7.89
CA VAL A 19 -4.58 8.76 -8.21
C VAL A 19 -5.42 8.48 -6.98
N LEU A 20 -4.82 8.30 -5.80
CA LEU A 20 -5.55 8.14 -4.55
C LEU A 20 -6.42 9.37 -4.24
N GLU A 21 -5.89 10.59 -4.40
CA GLU A 21 -6.65 11.84 -4.27
C GLU A 21 -7.87 11.86 -5.19
N SER A 22 -7.69 11.45 -6.44
CA SER A 22 -8.77 11.37 -7.41
C SER A 22 -9.84 10.34 -7.00
N LEU A 23 -9.42 9.18 -6.46
CA LEU A 23 -10.33 8.15 -5.96
C LEU A 23 -11.10 8.62 -4.72
N VAL A 24 -10.44 9.31 -3.77
CA VAL A 24 -11.11 9.88 -2.60
C VAL A 24 -12.07 10.99 -3.03
N ALA A 25 -11.72 11.81 -4.02
CA ALA A 25 -12.63 12.84 -4.54
C ALA A 25 -13.91 12.23 -5.16
N LEU A 26 -13.79 11.08 -5.82
CA LEU A 26 -14.94 10.34 -6.37
C LEU A 26 -15.76 9.65 -5.28
N TYR A 27 -15.11 9.16 -4.22
CA TYR A 27 -15.73 8.39 -3.14
C TYR A 27 -15.36 8.94 -1.75
N PRO A 28 -15.78 10.17 -1.41
CA PRO A 28 -15.29 10.88 -0.22
C PRO A 28 -15.71 10.24 1.12
N GLN A 29 -16.66 9.31 1.09
CA GLN A 29 -17.12 8.55 2.26
C GLN A 29 -16.46 7.17 2.39
N ALA A 30 -15.63 6.77 1.41
CA ALA A 30 -14.97 5.48 1.42
C ALA A 30 -13.74 5.52 2.34
N PRO A 31 -13.60 4.59 3.29
CA PRO A 31 -12.37 4.47 4.07
C PRO A 31 -11.19 4.05 3.19
N VAL A 32 -10.00 4.55 3.53
CA VAL A 32 -8.73 4.25 2.88
C VAL A 32 -7.93 3.30 3.75
N TYR A 33 -7.81 2.05 3.33
CA TYR A 33 -6.96 1.05 3.95
C TYR A 33 -5.54 1.15 3.39
N THR A 34 -4.54 1.06 4.24
CA THR A 34 -3.14 1.11 3.80
C THR A 34 -2.22 0.33 4.73
N SER A 35 -1.03 -0.04 4.28
CA SER A 35 -0.07 -0.69 5.17
C SER A 35 0.50 0.26 6.23
N LEU A 36 0.71 1.54 5.89
CA LEU A 36 1.21 2.59 6.77
C LEU A 36 0.80 3.99 6.31
N TYR A 37 0.70 4.91 7.25
CA TYR A 37 0.40 6.32 7.02
C TYR A 37 1.26 7.21 7.91
N ALA A 38 2.08 8.05 7.30
CA ALA A 38 2.97 8.98 7.99
C ALA A 38 2.41 10.42 7.92
N PRO A 39 1.51 10.83 8.83
CA PRO A 39 0.77 12.11 8.71
C PRO A 39 1.69 13.34 8.59
N ASP A 40 2.84 13.33 9.26
CA ASP A 40 3.81 14.45 9.22
C ASP A 40 4.51 14.61 7.86
N ARG A 41 4.38 13.63 6.96
CA ARG A 41 5.01 13.60 5.62
C ARG A 41 3.99 13.72 4.49
N MET A 42 2.71 13.74 4.82
CA MET A 42 1.60 13.73 3.86
C MET A 42 0.84 15.06 3.92
N PRO A 43 0.06 15.40 2.88
CA PRO A 43 -0.73 16.62 2.87
C PRO A 43 -1.65 16.73 4.08
N PRO A 44 -1.72 17.89 4.76
CA PRO A 44 -2.51 18.03 6.00
C PRO A 44 -4.00 17.68 5.84
N HIS A 45 -4.58 17.86 4.66
CA HIS A 45 -5.99 17.56 4.43
C HIS A 45 -6.30 16.06 4.43
N TRP A 46 -5.30 15.18 4.28
CA TRP A 46 -5.50 13.73 4.35
C TRP A 46 -5.90 13.28 5.75
N GLN A 47 -5.58 14.07 6.78
CA GLN A 47 -6.02 13.82 8.15
C GLN A 47 -7.56 13.92 8.32
N GLN A 48 -8.27 14.46 7.32
CA GLN A 48 -9.73 14.51 7.28
C GLN A 48 -10.35 13.21 6.75
N TRP A 49 -9.55 12.33 6.14
CA TRP A 49 -10.02 11.07 5.58
C TRP A 49 -10.10 9.98 6.67
N ASP A 50 -10.97 9.00 6.47
CA ASP A 50 -10.99 7.78 7.29
C ASP A 50 -9.87 6.85 6.81
N ILE A 51 -8.66 7.07 7.34
CA ILE A 51 -7.46 6.28 7.03
C ILE A 51 -7.30 5.16 8.05
N ARG A 52 -7.20 3.92 7.55
CA ARG A 52 -7.12 2.69 8.34
C ARG A 52 -5.79 1.98 8.06
N PRO A 53 -4.71 2.36 8.76
CA PRO A 53 -3.41 1.72 8.60
C PRO A 53 -3.38 0.32 9.22
N GLY A 54 -2.65 -0.60 8.59
CA GLY A 54 -2.41 -1.96 9.07
C GLY A 54 -1.35 -2.03 10.17
N PHE A 55 -0.97 -3.25 10.57
CA PHE A 55 -0.01 -3.43 11.67
C PHE A 55 1.41 -2.93 11.34
N ILE A 56 1.78 -2.86 10.05
CA ILE A 56 3.10 -2.38 9.61
C ILE A 56 3.36 -0.95 10.08
N ASP A 57 2.32 -0.11 10.13
CA ASP A 57 2.40 1.27 10.60
C ASP A 57 3.00 1.43 12.00
N ARG A 58 2.79 0.43 12.87
CA ARG A 58 3.26 0.43 14.26
C ARG A 58 4.68 -0.11 14.43
N LEU A 59 5.31 -0.62 13.36
CA LEU A 59 6.64 -1.20 13.41
C LEU A 59 7.72 -0.11 13.40
N PRO A 60 8.88 -0.36 14.05
CA PRO A 60 9.93 0.64 14.15
C PRO A 60 10.42 1.08 12.76
N PHE A 61 10.61 2.37 12.55
CA PHE A 61 11.08 2.93 11.27
C PHE A 61 10.15 2.72 10.06
N ALA A 62 8.93 2.20 10.20
CA ALA A 62 8.03 1.93 9.07
C ALA A 62 7.84 3.14 8.14
N HIS A 63 7.62 4.32 8.71
CA HIS A 63 7.43 5.57 7.96
C HIS A 63 8.68 6.04 7.19
N ARG A 64 9.87 5.55 7.54
CA ARG A 64 11.16 5.95 6.94
C ARG A 64 11.80 4.85 6.08
N GLN A 65 11.60 3.59 6.45
CA GLN A 65 12.29 2.43 5.91
C GLN A 65 11.31 1.29 5.59
N GLN A 66 10.22 1.62 4.92
CA GLN A 66 9.17 0.69 4.53
C GLN A 66 9.65 -0.55 3.75
N GLN A 67 10.78 -0.44 3.06
CA GLN A 67 11.38 -1.54 2.29
C GLN A 67 11.83 -2.71 3.17
N LEU A 68 12.12 -2.45 4.46
CA LEU A 68 12.46 -3.51 5.42
C LEU A 68 11.31 -4.50 5.63
N TYR A 69 10.08 -4.06 5.36
CA TYR A 69 8.86 -4.80 5.59
C TYR A 69 8.29 -5.47 4.35
N PHE A 70 9.01 -5.46 3.21
CA PHE A 70 8.57 -6.13 1.99
C PHE A 70 8.12 -7.58 2.17
N PRO A 71 8.83 -8.43 2.94
CA PRO A 71 8.38 -9.80 3.17
C PRO A 71 7.08 -9.92 3.97
N LEU A 72 6.71 -8.88 4.73
CA LEU A 72 5.51 -8.86 5.57
C LEU A 72 4.29 -8.27 4.87
N TYR A 73 4.45 -7.58 3.74
CA TYR A 73 3.33 -6.91 3.08
C TYR A 73 2.21 -7.82 2.60
N PRO A 74 2.45 -9.02 2.03
CA PRO A 74 1.35 -9.94 1.71
C PRO A 74 0.46 -10.20 2.93
N PHE A 75 1.08 -10.58 4.06
CA PHE A 75 0.37 -10.80 5.31
C PHE A 75 -0.32 -9.54 5.84
N ALA A 76 0.29 -8.36 5.68
CA ALA A 76 -0.32 -7.09 6.09
C ALA A 76 -1.62 -6.76 5.36
N PHE A 77 -1.72 -7.09 4.08
CA PHE A 77 -2.94 -6.84 3.31
C PHE A 77 -4.01 -7.92 3.49
N GLU A 78 -3.60 -9.18 3.66
CA GLU A 78 -4.52 -10.31 3.90
C GLU A 78 -5.27 -10.20 5.23
N GLN A 79 -4.75 -9.43 6.20
CA GLN A 79 -5.39 -9.23 7.50
C GLN A 79 -6.57 -8.24 7.50
N PHE A 80 -6.74 -7.46 6.44
CA PHE A 80 -7.87 -6.54 6.37
C PHE A 80 -9.17 -7.28 6.09
N ASP A 81 -10.23 -6.89 6.80
CA ASP A 81 -11.56 -7.45 6.59
C ASP A 81 -12.39 -6.55 5.67
N PHE A 82 -12.84 -7.14 4.57
CA PHE A 82 -13.65 -6.46 3.55
C PHE A 82 -15.04 -7.08 3.36
N GLN A 83 -15.49 -7.98 4.25
CA GLN A 83 -16.77 -8.69 4.11
C GLN A 83 -17.99 -7.78 3.97
N ASP A 84 -17.97 -6.61 4.61
CA ASP A 84 -19.10 -5.69 4.61
C ASP A 84 -19.15 -4.74 3.39
N TYR A 85 -18.21 -4.83 2.44
CA TYR A 85 -18.14 -3.93 1.28
C TYR A 85 -18.70 -4.58 0.02
N ASP A 86 -19.42 -3.78 -0.77
CA ASP A 86 -19.90 -4.19 -2.09
C ASP A 86 -18.76 -4.15 -3.12
N VAL A 87 -17.88 -3.14 -3.01
CA VAL A 87 -16.75 -2.92 -3.92
C VAL A 87 -15.50 -2.51 -3.14
N VAL A 88 -14.36 -3.10 -3.50
CA VAL A 88 -13.05 -2.66 -3.02
C VAL A 88 -12.20 -2.24 -4.22
N ILE A 89 -11.65 -1.03 -4.18
CA ILE A 89 -10.77 -0.50 -5.22
C ILE A 89 -9.36 -0.41 -4.67
N SER A 90 -8.44 -1.24 -5.17
CA SER A 90 -7.03 -1.16 -4.79
C SER A 90 -6.24 -0.33 -5.81
N ASN A 91 -5.70 0.80 -5.36
CA ASN A 91 -4.74 1.62 -6.07
C ASN A 91 -3.34 1.05 -5.88
N LYS A 92 -2.87 0.28 -6.86
CA LYS A 92 -1.72 -0.61 -6.71
C LYS A 92 -0.49 -0.14 -7.46
N SER A 93 0.59 0.02 -6.71
CA SER A 93 1.97 0.12 -7.16
C SER A 93 2.86 -1.01 -6.60
N GLY A 94 2.39 -1.67 -5.53
CA GLY A 94 3.11 -2.69 -4.76
C GLY A 94 2.30 -3.97 -4.51
N PHE A 95 1.89 -4.19 -3.27
CA PHE A 95 1.33 -5.43 -2.74
C PHE A 95 -0.18 -5.36 -2.42
N CYS A 96 -0.80 -4.18 -2.40
CA CYS A 96 -2.18 -4.00 -1.92
C CYS A 96 -3.27 -4.73 -2.74
N HIS A 97 -2.94 -5.24 -3.92
CA HIS A 97 -3.83 -6.11 -4.68
C HIS A 97 -3.99 -7.51 -4.07
N GLY A 98 -3.12 -7.90 -3.13
CA GLY A 98 -3.19 -9.18 -2.42
C GLY A 98 -4.19 -9.21 -1.25
N ILE A 99 -5.11 -8.24 -1.18
CA ILE A 99 -6.21 -8.27 -0.20
C ILE A 99 -7.12 -9.47 -0.44
N ILE A 100 -7.78 -9.92 0.62
CA ILE A 100 -8.79 -10.98 0.56
C ILE A 100 -10.16 -10.33 0.71
N THR A 101 -11.02 -10.47 -0.28
CA THR A 101 -12.40 -9.96 -0.25
C THR A 101 -13.41 -11.08 -0.03
N GLY A 102 -14.63 -10.73 0.37
CA GLY A 102 -15.74 -11.67 0.42
C GLY A 102 -16.14 -12.18 -0.97
N PRO A 103 -16.85 -13.31 -1.07
CA PRO A 103 -17.26 -13.89 -2.35
C PRO A 103 -18.20 -12.98 -3.16
N GLU A 104 -18.99 -12.15 -2.49
CA GLU A 104 -19.93 -11.20 -3.09
C GLU A 104 -19.32 -9.80 -3.29
N THR A 105 -18.08 -9.59 -2.85
CA THR A 105 -17.40 -8.29 -2.94
C THR A 105 -16.63 -8.19 -4.25
N LEU A 106 -16.93 -7.18 -5.07
CA LEU A 106 -16.18 -6.91 -6.29
C LEU A 106 -14.84 -6.25 -5.96
N HIS A 107 -13.74 -6.91 -6.29
CA HIS A 107 -12.40 -6.32 -6.18
C HIS A 107 -11.92 -5.77 -7.53
N ILE A 108 -11.67 -4.47 -7.59
CA ILE A 108 -11.09 -3.78 -8.75
C ILE A 108 -9.65 -3.37 -8.42
N CYS A 109 -8.68 -3.91 -9.15
CA CYS A 109 -7.28 -3.52 -9.03
C CYS A 109 -6.91 -2.48 -10.10
N TYR A 110 -6.73 -1.23 -9.67
CA TYR A 110 -6.12 -0.20 -10.50
C TYR A 110 -4.58 -0.32 -10.43
N CYS A 111 -4.02 -1.09 -11.35
CA CYS A 111 -2.58 -1.35 -11.41
C CYS A 111 -1.85 -0.21 -12.12
N LEU A 112 -1.27 0.72 -11.35
CA LEU A 112 -0.46 1.85 -11.84
C LEU A 112 0.80 1.36 -12.54
N THR A 113 1.46 0.40 -11.92
CA THR A 113 2.63 -0.26 -12.45
C THR A 113 2.71 -1.65 -11.84
N PRO A 114 3.09 -2.65 -12.62
CA PRO A 114 3.53 -3.90 -12.04
C PRO A 114 4.68 -3.58 -11.03
N THR A 115 4.73 -4.29 -9.91
CA THR A 115 5.69 -4.16 -8.80
C THR A 115 7.19 -4.20 -9.19
N ARG A 116 7.73 -3.10 -9.70
CA ARG A 116 9.08 -3.02 -10.33
C ARG A 116 10.24 -3.59 -9.51
N TYR A 117 10.18 -3.49 -8.19
CA TYR A 117 11.25 -3.97 -7.32
C TYR A 117 11.34 -5.50 -7.21
N VAL A 118 10.32 -6.24 -7.64
CA VAL A 118 10.31 -7.71 -7.66
C VAL A 118 11.16 -8.26 -8.81
N TRP A 119 11.13 -7.67 -10.01
CA TRP A 119 11.92 -8.12 -11.19
C TRP A 119 13.14 -7.27 -11.52
N ARG A 120 13.20 -6.01 -11.06
CA ARG A 120 14.34 -5.10 -11.28
C ARG A 120 14.99 -4.73 -9.95
N TYR A 121 15.07 -5.69 -9.03
CA TYR A 121 15.61 -5.47 -7.70
C TYR A 121 16.99 -4.78 -7.68
N PRO A 122 17.98 -5.16 -8.53
CA PRO A 122 19.29 -4.48 -8.51
C PRO A 122 19.19 -2.98 -8.83
N GLN A 123 18.38 -2.61 -9.82
CA GLN A 123 18.17 -1.21 -10.25
C GLN A 123 17.37 -0.43 -9.20
N TYR A 124 16.40 -1.08 -8.56
CA TYR A 124 15.62 -0.49 -7.48
C TYR A 124 16.49 -0.23 -6.24
N ALA A 125 17.31 -1.20 -5.84
CA ALA A 125 18.17 -1.11 -4.67
C ALA A 125 19.19 0.05 -4.77
N GLU A 126 19.67 0.34 -5.99
CA GLU A 126 20.56 1.47 -6.25
C GLU A 126 19.81 2.81 -6.21
N ARG A 127 18.63 2.89 -6.82
CA ARG A 127 17.82 4.12 -6.85
C ARG A 127 17.36 4.55 -5.46
N GLU A 128 16.92 3.59 -4.65
CA GLU A 128 16.42 3.83 -3.30
C GLU A 128 17.53 3.84 -2.24
N GLN A 129 18.80 3.71 -2.65
CA GLN A 129 19.96 3.73 -1.77
C GLN A 129 19.85 2.73 -0.60
N LEU A 130 19.37 1.52 -0.89
CA LEU A 130 19.19 0.48 0.14
C LEU A 130 20.53 0.15 0.82
N GLY A 131 20.48 0.03 2.15
CA GLY A 131 21.64 -0.40 2.93
C GLY A 131 22.14 -1.78 2.50
N ARG A 132 23.45 -2.03 2.64
CA ARG A 132 24.09 -3.29 2.21
C ARG A 132 23.41 -4.54 2.77
N LEU A 133 22.98 -4.48 4.04
CA LEU A 133 22.28 -5.58 4.70
C LEU A 133 20.92 -5.88 4.03
N THR A 134 20.10 -4.85 3.83
CA THR A 134 18.80 -4.96 3.15
C THR A 134 18.98 -5.46 1.73
N ARG A 135 20.00 -4.97 1.01
CA ARG A 135 20.33 -5.41 -0.35
C ARG A 135 20.54 -6.91 -0.45
N THR A 136 21.18 -7.53 0.54
CA THR A 136 21.50 -8.96 0.56
C THR A 136 20.35 -9.84 1.08
N ILE A 137 19.54 -9.36 2.02
CA ILE A 137 18.50 -10.17 2.66
C ILE A 137 17.19 -10.21 1.86
N LEU A 138 16.84 -9.15 1.13
CA LEU A 138 15.55 -9.07 0.42
C LEU A 138 15.37 -10.03 -0.77
N PRO A 139 16.39 -10.31 -1.63
CA PRO A 139 16.19 -11.08 -2.87
C PRO A 139 15.45 -12.41 -2.74
N PRO A 140 15.73 -13.29 -1.76
CA PRO A 140 15.03 -14.57 -1.61
C PRO A 140 13.52 -14.43 -1.36
N PHE A 141 13.08 -13.29 -0.81
CA PHE A 141 11.67 -13.01 -0.50
C PHE A 141 10.95 -12.26 -1.64
N LEU A 142 11.68 -11.88 -2.69
CA LEU A 142 11.14 -11.17 -3.85
C LEU A 142 10.98 -12.08 -5.07
N THR A 143 11.39 -13.34 -4.98
CA THR A 143 11.08 -14.37 -5.97
C THR A 143 9.65 -14.86 -5.78
N PHE A 144 8.74 -14.33 -6.58
CA PHE A 144 7.40 -14.85 -6.82
C PHE A 144 7.26 -15.23 -8.29
#